data_AF-A0A4Q3VM59-F1
#
_entry.id   AF-A0A4Q3VM59-F1
#
_cell.length_a   1.000
_cell.length_b   1.000
_cell.length_c   1.000
_cell.angle_alpha   90.00
_cell.angle_beta   90.00
_cell.angle_gamma   90.00
#
_symmetry.space_group_name_H-M   'P 1'
#
loop_
_entity.id
_entity.type
_entity.pdbx_description
1 polymer ?
#
loop_
_entity_poly.entity_id
_entity_poly.type
_entity_poly.pdbx_seq_one_letter_code
_entity_poly.pdbx_strand_id
1 'polypeptide(L)' 'MKKGIAFLVFAFITTIVFAQDPPFWKDIQQFKQKDLEKAPPKNAIVFTGSSSFTNWTNVQDMFPGYTIINRGFSR' A
#
# COMPACT_ATOMS: atom_id res chain seq x y z
N MET A 1 3.94 2.96 -45.31
CA MET A 1 4.63 3.75 -44.26
C MET A 1 3.65 4.31 -43.23
N LYS A 2 2.69 5.18 -43.60
CA LYS A 2 1.73 5.81 -42.65
C LYS A 2 0.89 4.80 -41.81
N LYS A 3 0.43 3.70 -42.43
CA LYS A 3 -0.34 2.64 -41.75
C LYS A 3 0.48 1.85 -40.71
N GLY A 4 1.79 1.67 -40.96
CA GLY A 4 2.70 1.00 -40.02
C GLY A 4 3.01 1.88 -38.80
N ILE A 5 3.17 3.19 -39.01
CA ILE A 5 3.32 4.16 -37.92
C ILE A 5 2.05 4.20 -37.05
N ALA A 6 0.87 4.22 -37.67
CA ALA A 6 -0.40 4.19 -36.93
C ALA A 6 -0.57 2.92 -36.09
N PHE A 7 -0.15 1.77 -36.60
CA PHE A 7 -0.18 0.50 -35.86
C PHE A 7 0.80 0.51 -34.67
N LEU A 8 2.01 1.03 -34.85
CA LEU A 8 2.99 1.15 -33.78
C LEU A 8 2.54 2.11 -32.68
N VAL A 9 1.92 3.23 -33.05
CA VAL A 9 1.33 4.18 -32.09
C VAL A 9 0.18 3.53 -31.33
N PHE A 10 -0.70 2.79 -32.01
CA PHE A 10 -1.80 2.06 -31.37
C PHE A 10 -1.29 0.99 -30.39
N ALA A 11 -0.32 0.18 -30.81
CA ALA A 11 0.30 -0.83 -29.94
C ALA A 11 0.97 -0.20 -28.70
N PHE A 12 1.65 0.94 -28.86
CA PHE A 12 2.26 1.65 -27.75
C PHE A 12 1.22 2.18 -26.75
N ILE A 13 0.10 2.72 -27.24
CA ILE A 13 -1.00 3.19 -26.37
C ILE A 13 -1.59 2.04 -25.54
N THR A 14 -1.71 0.83 -26.10
CA THR A 14 -2.26 -0.32 -25.35
C THR A 14 -1.40 -0.76 -24.17
N THR A 15 -0.08 -0.53 -24.21
CA THR A 15 0.82 -0.88 -23.08
C THR A 15 0.71 0.06 -21.89
N ILE A 16 0.15 1.27 -22.07
CA ILE A 16 -0.03 2.26 -21.01
C ILE A 16 -1.26 1.93 -20.14
N VAL A 17 -2.22 1.16 -20.68
CA VAL A 17 -3.52 0.88 -20.02
C VAL A 17 -3.38 -0.07 -18.82
N PHE A 18 -2.30 -0.85 -18.74
CA PHE A 18 -2.06 -1.83 -17.67
C PHE A 18 -1.12 -1.32 -16.54
N ALA A 19 -0.80 -0.02 -16.51
CA ALA A 19 0.18 0.55 -15.57
C ALA A 19 -0.39 0.97 -14.20
N GLN A 20 -1.67 0.74 -13.93
CA GLN A 20 -2.28 1.17 -12.66
C GLN A 20 -2.02 0.14 -11.56
N ASP A 21 -1.37 0.60 -10.49
CA ASP A 21 -1.15 -0.20 -9.30
C ASP A 21 -2.49 -0.64 -8.69
N PRO A 22 -2.54 -1.82 -8.02
CA PRO A 22 -3.72 -2.22 -7.26
C PRO A 22 -4.10 -1.20 -6.19
N PRO A 23 -5.37 -1.17 -5.74
CA PRO A 23 -5.77 -0.34 -4.61
C PRO A 23 -4.84 -0.54 -3.40
N PHE A 24 -4.48 0.58 -2.76
CA PHE A 24 -3.62 0.60 -1.56
C PHE A 24 -2.20 0.05 -1.74
N TRP A 25 -1.72 -0.13 -2.98
CA TRP A 25 -0.40 -0.70 -3.26
C TRP A 25 0.72 -0.03 -2.47
N LYS A 26 0.72 1.30 -2.42
CA LYS A 26 1.73 2.08 -1.70
C LYS A 26 1.78 1.75 -0.20
N ASP A 27 0.63 1.65 0.46
CA ASP A 27 0.58 1.30 1.88
C ASP A 27 1.09 -0.12 2.11
N ILE A 28 0.71 -1.08 1.25
CA ILE A 28 1.22 -2.46 1.31
C ILE A 28 2.74 -2.51 1.17
N GLN A 29 3.32 -1.76 0.23
CA GLN A 29 4.78 -1.69 0.07
C GLN A 29 5.45 -1.10 1.31
N GLN A 30 4.87 -0.06 1.91
CA GLN A 30 5.38 0.51 3.16
C GLN A 30 5.30 -0.49 4.33
N PHE A 31 4.22 -1.28 4.41
CA PHE A 31 4.10 -2.31 5.45
C PHE A 31 5.16 -3.39 5.28
N LYS A 32 5.35 -3.89 4.04
CA LYS A 32 6.39 -4.86 3.71
C LYS A 32 7.78 -4.34 4.07
N GLN A 33 8.09 -3.09 3.73
CA GLN A 33 9.38 -2.49 4.05
C GLN A 33 9.62 -2.44 5.57
N LYS A 34 8.62 -2.00 6.35
CA LYS A 34 8.70 -2.00 7.82
C LYS A 34 8.92 -3.41 8.38
N ASP A 35 8.27 -4.41 7.79
CA ASP A 35 8.37 -5.80 8.25
C ASP A 35 9.72 -6.44 7.88
N LEU A 36 10.33 -6.03 6.77
CA LEU A 36 11.70 -6.40 6.40
C LEU A 36 12.73 -5.81 7.36
N GLU A 37 12.56 -4.55 7.75
CA GLU A 37 13.45 -3.86 8.70
C GLU A 37 13.32 -4.44 10.12
N LYS A 38 12.09 -4.75 10.53
CA LYS A 38 11.80 -5.35 11.83
C LYS A 38 10.59 -6.26 11.73
N ALA A 39 10.83 -7.55 11.89
CA ALA A 39 9.76 -8.54 11.90
C ALA A 39 8.67 -8.18 12.92
N PRO A 40 7.38 -8.31 12.56
CA PRO A 40 6.28 -8.08 13.48
C PRO A 40 6.41 -8.96 14.74
N PRO A 41 6.26 -8.40 15.94
CA PRO A 41 6.26 -9.18 17.17
C PRO A 41 5.13 -10.22 17.16
N LYS A 42 5.41 -11.39 17.73
CA LYS A 42 4.39 -12.43 17.93
C LYS A 42 3.30 -11.92 18.88
N ASN A 43 2.07 -12.41 18.69
CA ASN A 43 0.90 -12.07 19.51
C ASN A 43 0.56 -10.58 19.55
N ALA A 44 0.97 -9.82 18.54
CA ALA A 44 0.57 -8.43 18.38
C ALA A 44 -0.86 -8.31 17.85
N ILE A 45 -1.54 -7.24 18.22
CA ILE A 45 -2.87 -6.89 17.72
C ILE A 45 -2.69 -5.91 16.55
N VAL A 46 -3.25 -6.27 15.39
CA VAL A 46 -3.19 -5.43 14.19
C VAL A 46 -4.46 -4.61 14.08
N PHE A 47 -4.32 -3.30 14.06
CA PHE A 47 -5.41 -2.38 13.75
C PHE A 47 -5.33 -1.96 12.28
N THR A 48 -6.45 -2.06 11.58
CA THR A 48 -6.56 -1.75 10.15
C THR A 48 -7.90 -1.09 9.84
N GLY A 49 -7.93 -0.29 8.79
CA GLY A 49 -9.10 0.49 8.38
C GLY A 49 -8.70 1.63 7.47
N SER A 50 -9.55 2.65 7.38
CA SER A 50 -9.34 3.84 6.55
C SER A 50 -8.27 4.78 7.11
N SER A 51 -8.15 5.97 6.52
CA SER A 51 -7.22 7.03 6.94
C SER A 51 -7.39 7.46 8.40
N SER A 52 -8.55 7.20 9.01
CA SER A 52 -8.75 7.39 10.45
C SER A 52 -7.75 6.57 11.27
N PHE A 53 -7.44 5.35 10.84
CA PHE A 53 -6.41 4.52 11.48
C PHE A 53 -5.01 5.05 11.16
N THR A 54 -4.74 5.48 9.91
CA THR A 54 -3.44 6.08 9.56
C THR A 54 -3.11 7.29 10.44
N ASN A 55 -4.10 8.12 10.74
CA ASN A 55 -3.95 9.33 11.55
C ASN A 55 -3.90 9.04 13.07
N TRP A 56 -4.14 7.79 13.48
CA TRP A 56 -4.14 7.41 14.88
C TRP A 56 -2.74 7.06 15.37
N THR A 57 -1.88 8.08 15.48
CA THR A 57 -0.44 7.93 15.72
C THR A 57 -0.09 7.55 17.16
N ASN A 58 -0.96 7.83 18.12
CA ASN A 58 -0.77 7.58 19.56
C ASN A 58 -1.60 6.39 20.07
N VAL A 59 -2.01 5.46 19.20
CA VAL A 59 -2.89 4.35 19.59
C VAL A 59 -2.28 3.45 20.68
N GLN A 60 -0.96 3.29 20.69
CA GLN A 60 -0.28 2.48 21.68
C GLN A 60 -0.46 3.02 23.11
N ASP A 61 -0.57 4.34 23.28
CA ASP A 61 -0.71 4.99 24.60
C ASP A 61 -2.06 4.66 25.26
N MET A 62 -3.08 4.34 24.45
CA MET A 62 -4.42 4.01 24.94
C MET A 62 -4.61 2.53 25.29
N PHE A 63 -3.69 1.66 24.88
CA PHE A 63 -3.74 0.23 25.16
C PHE A 63 -2.45 -0.24 25.87
N PRO A 64 -2.17 0.29 27.09
CA PRO A 64 -1.02 -0.16 27.86
C PRO A 64 -1.14 -1.66 28.17
N GLY A 65 -0.08 -2.42 27.90
CA GLY A 65 -0.04 -3.87 28.09
C GLY A 65 -0.35 -4.70 26.83
N TYR A 66 -0.78 -4.06 25.73
CA TYR A 66 -0.94 -4.72 24.44
C TYR A 66 0.07 -4.21 23.44
N THR A 67 0.61 -5.10 22.61
CA THR A 67 1.45 -4.70 21.48
C THR A 67 0.55 -4.40 20.29
N ILE A 68 0.42 -3.13 19.93
CA ILE A 68 -0.42 -2.69 18.81
C ILE A 68 0.44 -2.42 17.57
N ILE A 69 -0.02 -2.90 16.41
CA ILE A 69 0.53 -2.56 15.10
C ILE A 69 -0.54 -1.81 14.31
N ASN A 70 -0.29 -0.54 14.02
CA ASN A 70 -1.21 0.27 13.21
C ASN A 70 -0.90 0.12 11.70
N ARG A 71 -1.86 -0.47 10.97
CA ARG A 71 -1.85 -0.72 9.52
C ARG A 71 -3.09 -0.08 8.86
N GLY A 72 -3.34 1.19 9.18
CA GLY A 72 -4.34 2.00 8.49
C GLY A 72 -3.98 2.28 7.04
N PHE A 73 -4.99 2.26 6.17
CA PHE A 73 -4.85 2.56 4.75
C PHE A 73 -5.16 4.03 4.49
N SER A 74 -4.19 4.71 3.90
CA SER A 74 -4.32 6.09 3.45
C SER A 74 -5.13 6.03 2.15
N ARG A 75 -6.15 6.88 1.99
CA ARG A 75 -6.85 6.97 0.69
C ARG A 75 -5.89 7.37 -0.43
#